data_AF-A0A0G0TA79-F1
#
_entry.id   AF-A0A0G0TA79-F1
#
_cell.length_a   1.000
_cell.length_b   1.000
_cell.length_c   1.000
_cell.angle_alpha   90.00
_cell.angle_beta   90.00
_cell.angle_gamma   90.00
#
_symmetry.space_group_name_H-M   'P 1'
#
loop_
_entity.id
_entity.type
_entity.pdbx_description
1 polymer ?
#
loop_
_entity_poly.entity_id
_entity_poly.type
_entity_poly.pdbx_seq_one_letter_code
_entity_poly.pdbx_strand_id
1 'polypeptide(L)'
;MADLFEIQEDKIHHGSMEGKYSHSWVEGSFNFELGSGKQIPLSHTKTYLGTSISGKKIFIMALMIIIGLIIIVGKVFYLQIIKGGYYRDLAEGNRIRLQPIFSERGIIYDRFHTELVENVPNFSLTIIPQDLPRNTEKREEIIDAVVSLSGVPKDQIKGLLNRYSLYSYASLVIKENLDYQSALKLYIQSSQLPGVSIEKGSKRKYVTGNTSASATLSISHLLGYLSKLNDEETIKLKDFWPKIRLVLGTILFYLWIWKRKKNWKI
;
A
#
# COMPACT_ATOMS: atom_id res chain seq x y z
N MET A 1 49.16 -1.10 77.92
CA MET A 1 48.77 -1.78 76.66
C MET A 1 47.35 -1.33 76.37
N ALA A 2 47.15 -0.57 75.30
CA ALA A 2 45.83 -0.11 74.87
C ALA A 2 45.17 -1.20 74.01
N ASP A 3 43.89 -1.46 74.25
CA ASP A 3 43.11 -2.45 73.50
C ASP A 3 42.76 -1.90 72.11
N LEU A 4 43.06 -2.64 71.05
CA LEU A 4 43.02 -2.16 69.66
C LEU A 4 41.57 -2.12 69.10
N PHE A 5 40.58 -2.53 69.90
CA PHE A 5 39.17 -2.66 69.49
C PHE A 5 38.19 -1.82 70.31
N GLU A 6 38.67 -0.91 71.16
CA GLU A 6 37.80 0.03 71.87
C GLU A 6 37.37 1.15 70.90
N ILE A 7 36.11 1.09 70.45
CA ILE A 7 35.51 2.14 69.62
C ILE A 7 35.44 3.40 70.50
N GLN A 8 36.24 4.41 70.16
CA GLN A 8 36.05 5.75 70.72
C GLN A 8 34.68 6.25 70.27
N GLU A 9 33.70 6.23 71.18
CA GLU A 9 32.43 6.95 71.03
C GLU A 9 32.72 8.46 71.07
N ASP A 10 33.22 8.99 69.96
CA ASP A 10 33.14 10.41 69.71
C ASP A 10 31.68 10.77 69.52
N LYS A 11 31.27 11.91 70.09
CA LYS A 11 29.88 12.30 70.33
C LYS A 11 29.02 12.21 69.05
N ILE A 12 28.33 11.09 68.87
CA ILE A 12 27.26 11.01 67.89
C ILE A 12 26.06 11.75 68.50
N HIS A 13 25.85 12.98 68.05
CA HIS A 13 24.60 13.68 68.28
C HIS A 13 23.46 12.90 67.61
N HIS A 14 22.76 12.06 68.36
CA HIS A 14 21.42 11.65 67.97
C HIS A 14 20.55 12.92 67.95
N GLY A 15 20.35 13.49 66.77
CA GLY A 15 19.39 14.58 66.61
C GLY A 15 18.03 14.09 67.08
N SER A 16 17.51 14.67 68.18
CA SER A 16 16.11 14.44 68.56
C SER A 16 15.23 14.94 67.43
N MET A 17 14.60 14.03 66.70
CA MET A 17 13.54 14.35 65.76
C MET A 17 12.18 14.30 66.46
N GLU A 18 12.04 15.06 67.54
CA GLU A 18 10.73 15.40 68.13
C GLU A 18 10.08 16.51 67.31
N GLY A 19 9.68 16.17 66.09
CA GLY A 19 8.89 17.01 65.20
C GLY A 19 7.49 16.44 64.98
N LYS A 20 6.56 17.30 64.55
CA LYS A 20 5.14 17.00 64.26
C LYS A 20 4.91 15.89 63.19
N TYR A 21 5.98 15.38 62.59
CA TYR A 21 6.00 14.30 61.61
C TYR A 21 6.98 13.19 62.02
N SER A 22 6.95 12.77 63.29
CA SER A 22 7.61 11.52 63.64
C SER A 22 6.88 10.38 62.90
N HIS A 23 7.53 9.89 61.85
CA HIS A 23 7.16 8.60 61.30
C HIS A 23 7.64 7.58 62.32
N SER A 24 6.75 7.14 63.22
CA SER A 24 7.03 5.97 64.04
C SER A 24 7.25 4.81 63.07
N TRP A 25 8.52 4.50 62.81
CA TRP A 25 8.90 3.28 62.11
C TRP A 25 8.20 2.11 62.82
N VAL A 26 7.81 1.10 62.03
CA VAL A 26 6.93 -0.02 62.44
C VAL A 26 7.42 -0.70 63.74
N GLU A 27 8.72 -0.64 63.97
CA GLU A 27 9.43 -1.14 65.15
C GLU A 27 8.95 -0.50 66.47
N GLY A 28 8.47 0.75 66.45
CA GLY A 28 7.98 1.47 67.64
C GLY A 28 6.47 1.30 67.93
N SER A 29 5.74 0.56 67.10
CA SER A 29 4.28 0.36 67.25
C SER A 29 3.87 -0.90 68.01
N PHE A 30 4.84 -1.74 68.38
CA PHE A 30 4.62 -3.01 69.08
C PHE A 30 5.53 -3.13 70.31
N ASN A 31 4.97 -3.56 71.44
CA ASN A 31 5.79 -4.00 72.57
C ASN A 31 6.12 -5.49 72.41
N PHE A 32 7.38 -5.84 72.64
CA PHE A 32 7.83 -7.24 72.68
C PHE A 32 7.80 -7.73 74.13
N GLU A 33 6.96 -8.71 74.42
CA GLU A 33 6.89 -9.30 75.76
C GLU A 33 8.09 -10.26 75.96
N LEU A 34 9.03 -9.89 76.83
CA LEU A 34 10.22 -10.69 77.11
C LEU A 34 9.81 -11.98 77.85
N GLY A 35 9.65 -13.07 77.11
CA GLY A 35 9.34 -14.40 77.62
C GLY A 35 8.42 -15.22 76.71
N SER A 36 7.45 -14.59 76.05
CA SER A 36 6.51 -15.28 75.14
C SER A 36 6.73 -14.96 73.65
N GLY A 37 7.49 -13.91 73.33
CA GLY A 37 7.78 -13.51 71.95
C GLY A 37 6.57 -13.02 71.13
N LYS A 38 5.42 -12.79 71.77
CA LYS A 38 4.22 -12.24 71.12
C LYS A 38 4.31 -10.72 71.04
N GLN A 39 3.93 -10.19 69.88
CA GLN A 39 3.86 -8.75 69.62
C GLN A 39 2.45 -8.24 69.93
N ILE A 40 2.34 -7.24 70.78
CA ILE A 40 1.07 -6.61 71.18
C ILE A 40 1.09 -5.14 70.75
N PRO A 41 0.09 -4.65 69.99
CA PRO A 41 0.05 -3.25 69.56
C PRO A 41 -0.23 -2.32 70.75
N LEU A 42 0.44 -1.17 70.80
CA LEU A 42 0.22 -0.16 71.85
C LEU A 42 -1.19 0.47 71.74
N SER A 43 -1.88 0.66 72.86
CA SER A 43 -3.27 1.16 72.92
C SER A 43 -3.51 2.55 72.30
N HIS A 44 -2.45 3.31 72.02
CA HIS A 44 -2.53 4.67 71.46
C HIS A 44 -2.39 4.74 69.94
N THR A 45 -2.15 3.64 69.22
CA THR A 45 -2.09 3.62 67.75
C THR A 45 -3.49 3.54 67.13
N LYS A 46 -4.28 4.62 67.26
CA LYS A 46 -5.55 4.80 66.53
C LYS A 46 -5.34 5.29 65.09
N THR A 47 -4.24 4.94 64.43
CA THR A 47 -4.02 5.25 63.01
C THR A 47 -4.40 4.05 62.19
N TYR A 48 -5.71 3.94 61.95
CA TYR A 48 -6.26 3.13 60.88
C TYR A 48 -5.50 3.46 59.59
N LEU A 49 -5.12 2.43 58.82
CA LEU A 49 -4.68 2.56 57.43
C LEU A 49 -5.84 3.20 56.65
N GLY A 50 -5.94 4.53 56.68
CA GLY A 50 -6.89 5.27 55.87
C GLY A 50 -6.51 5.03 54.42
N THR A 51 -7.41 4.46 53.63
CA THR A 51 -7.27 4.42 52.18
C THR A 51 -6.95 5.85 51.70
N SER A 52 -5.74 6.09 51.20
CA SER A 52 -5.22 7.41 50.79
C SER A 52 -6.05 8.09 49.67
N ILE A 53 -7.07 7.40 49.19
CA ILE A 53 -7.96 7.79 48.10
C ILE A 53 -9.30 8.24 48.69
N SER A 54 -9.49 9.56 48.79
CA SER A 54 -10.79 10.16 49.13
C SER A 54 -11.79 9.93 47.99
N GLY A 55 -13.06 9.65 48.30
CA GLY A 55 -14.12 9.44 47.29
C GLY A 55 -14.28 10.58 46.27
N LYS A 56 -13.96 11.82 46.67
CA LYS A 56 -13.91 12.98 45.77
C LYS A 56 -12.85 12.81 44.67
N LYS A 57 -11.69 12.23 44.98
CA LYS A 57 -10.61 11.97 44.01
C LYS A 57 -11.03 10.88 43.01
N ILE A 58 -11.73 9.84 43.48
CA ILE A 58 -12.28 8.78 42.61
C ILE A 58 -13.31 9.37 41.66
N PHE A 59 -14.19 10.23 42.16
CA PHE A 59 -15.19 10.89 41.33
C PHE A 59 -14.56 11.77 40.24
N ILE A 60 -13.55 12.58 40.59
CA ILE A 60 -12.83 13.41 39.62
C ILE A 60 -12.12 12.54 38.57
N MET A 61 -11.48 11.44 38.99
CA MET A 61 -10.83 10.51 38.06
C MET A 61 -11.84 9.84 37.12
N ALA A 62 -12.99 9.38 37.64
CA ALA A 62 -14.06 8.81 36.85
C ALA A 62 -14.62 9.83 35.84
N LEU A 63 -14.81 11.09 36.26
CA LEU A 63 -15.26 12.17 35.39
C LEU A 63 -14.28 12.44 34.25
N MET A 64 -12.97 12.48 34.53
CA MET A 64 -11.95 12.63 33.48
C MET A 64 -11.99 11.49 32.46
N ILE A 65 -12.16 10.24 32.93
CA ILE A 65 -12.28 9.06 32.05
C ILE A 65 -13.53 9.17 31.18
N ILE A 66 -14.66 9.55 31.76
CA ILE A 66 -15.94 9.72 31.02
C ILE A 66 -15.81 10.80 29.95
N ILE A 67 -15.20 11.93 30.28
CA ILE A 67 -14.96 13.01 29.30
C ILE A 67 -14.06 12.51 28.16
N GLY A 68 -12.98 11.80 28.48
CA GLY A 68 -12.11 11.19 27.48
C GLY A 68 -12.86 10.23 26.56
N LEU A 69 -13.74 9.40 27.12
CA LEU A 69 -14.57 8.47 26.36
C LEU A 69 -15.54 9.21 25.44
N ILE A 70 -16.19 10.27 25.91
CA ILE A 70 -17.09 11.10 25.10
C ILE A 70 -16.34 11.71 23.92
N ILE A 71 -15.12 12.19 24.12
CA ILE A 71 -14.28 12.75 23.04
C ILE A 71 -13.98 11.67 21.99
N ILE A 72 -13.62 10.45 22.40
CA ILE A 72 -13.35 9.34 21.49
C ILE A 72 -14.62 8.94 20.72
N VAL A 73 -15.75 8.78 21.42
CA VAL A 73 -17.04 8.44 20.79
C VAL A 73 -17.46 9.52 19.79
N GLY A 74 -17.33 10.80 20.16
CA GLY A 74 -17.60 11.92 19.26
C GLY A 74 -16.69 11.90 18.03
N LYS A 75 -15.40 11.55 18.20
CA LYS A 75 -14.46 11.41 17.09
C LYS A 75 -14.83 10.26 16.16
N VAL A 76 -15.20 9.11 16.71
CA VAL A 76 -15.67 7.95 15.94
C VAL A 76 -16.94 8.31 15.17
N PHE A 77 -17.92 8.95 15.82
CA PHE A 77 -19.15 9.42 15.18
C PHE A 77 -18.85 10.36 14.01
N TYR A 78 -17.92 11.31 14.20
CA TYR A 78 -17.51 12.21 13.11
C TYR A 78 -16.88 11.45 11.93
N LEU A 79 -15.98 10.48 12.20
CA LEU A 79 -15.37 9.69 11.14
C LEU A 79 -16.37 8.80 10.40
N GLN A 80 -17.33 8.24 11.14
CA GLN A 80 -18.20 7.18 10.63
C GLN A 80 -19.51 7.70 10.04
N ILE A 81 -20.09 8.80 10.57
CA ILE A 81 -21.32 9.40 10.02
C ILE A 81 -20.99 10.52 9.05
N ILE A 82 -20.21 11.53 9.49
CA ILE A 82 -19.95 12.73 8.66
C ILE A 82 -18.99 12.40 7.52
N LYS A 83 -17.88 11.72 7.82
CA LYS A 83 -16.90 11.30 6.80
C LYS A 83 -17.08 9.87 6.29
N GLY A 84 -18.10 9.15 6.76
CA GLY A 84 -18.31 7.74 6.44
C GLY A 84 -18.47 7.50 4.94
N GLY A 85 -19.31 8.30 4.27
CA GLY A 85 -19.52 8.20 2.82
C GLY A 85 -18.21 8.39 2.04
N TYR A 86 -17.47 9.46 2.34
CA TYR A 86 -16.19 9.75 1.70
C TYR A 86 -15.17 8.60 1.88
N TYR A 87 -15.02 8.06 3.09
CA TYR A 87 -14.12 6.94 3.33
C TYR A 87 -14.61 5.62 2.73
N ARG A 88 -15.93 5.43 2.62
CA ARG A 88 -16.51 4.29 1.91
C ARG A 88 -16.20 4.34 0.43
N ASP A 89 -16.37 5.49 -0.21
CA ASP A 89 -16.08 5.66 -1.64
C ASP A 89 -14.58 5.45 -1.94
N LEU A 90 -13.70 5.97 -1.08
CA LEU A 90 -12.26 5.69 -1.12
C LEU A 90 -11.95 4.20 -0.96
N ALA A 91 -12.62 3.52 -0.02
CA ALA A 91 -12.42 2.09 0.21
C ALA A 91 -12.94 1.24 -0.96
N GLU A 92 -14.07 1.62 -1.57
CA GLU A 92 -14.59 0.98 -2.79
C GLU A 92 -13.63 1.17 -3.96
N GLY A 93 -13.08 2.38 -4.13
CA GLY A 93 -12.05 2.65 -5.14
C GLY A 93 -10.78 1.82 -4.95
N ASN A 94 -10.38 1.56 -3.70
CA ASN A 94 -9.23 0.70 -3.40
C ASN A 94 -9.51 -0.80 -3.61
N ARG A 95 -10.77 -1.23 -3.53
CA ARG A 95 -11.16 -2.65 -3.69
C ARG A 95 -11.32 -3.05 -5.16
N ILE A 96 -11.70 -2.11 -6.03
CA ILE A 96 -12.09 -2.42 -7.41
C ILE A 96 -10.94 -2.07 -8.37
N ARG A 97 -10.20 -3.10 -8.82
CA ARG A 97 -9.25 -2.96 -9.93
C ARG A 97 -9.97 -3.20 -11.26
N LEU A 98 -10.27 -2.12 -11.99
CA LEU A 98 -10.84 -2.22 -13.34
C LEU A 98 -9.78 -2.71 -14.33
N GLN A 99 -9.89 -3.95 -14.77
CA GLN A 99 -9.11 -4.51 -15.86
C GLN A 99 -9.98 -4.62 -17.13
N PRO A 100 -9.74 -3.79 -18.15
CA PRO A 100 -10.48 -3.91 -19.40
C PRO A 100 -10.08 -5.22 -20.09
N ILE A 101 -11.08 -6.03 -20.41
CA ILE A 101 -10.90 -7.21 -21.26
C ILE A 101 -11.23 -6.77 -22.68
N PHE A 102 -10.23 -6.74 -23.55
CA PHE A 102 -10.44 -6.44 -24.94
C PHE A 102 -11.01 -7.68 -25.64
N SER A 103 -12.10 -7.51 -26.37
CA SER A 103 -12.59 -8.58 -27.23
C SER A 103 -11.66 -8.78 -28.43
N GLU A 104 -11.46 -10.04 -28.79
CA GLU A 104 -10.80 -10.38 -30.04
C GLU A 104 -11.70 -9.98 -31.22
N ARG A 105 -11.09 -9.50 -32.31
CA ARG A 105 -11.81 -9.06 -33.50
C ARG A 105 -12.01 -10.22 -34.47
N GLY A 106 -12.97 -10.13 -35.38
CA GLY A 106 -13.08 -11.10 -36.48
C GLY A 106 -11.84 -11.10 -37.40
N ILE A 107 -11.52 -12.28 -37.92
CA ILE A 107 -10.60 -12.48 -39.05
C ILE A 107 -11.27 -11.91 -40.31
N ILE A 108 -10.50 -11.25 -41.17
CA ILE A 108 -11.01 -10.67 -42.42
C ILE A 108 -10.52 -11.54 -43.58
N TYR A 109 -11.47 -12.01 -44.40
CA TYR A 109 -11.21 -12.84 -45.57
C TYR A 109 -11.46 -12.06 -46.86
N ASP A 110 -10.72 -12.40 -47.92
CA ASP A 110 -11.07 -12.01 -49.29
C ASP A 110 -12.20 -12.92 -49.85
N ARG A 111 -12.74 -12.55 -51.02
CA ARG A 111 -13.77 -13.31 -51.76
C ARG A 111 -13.39 -14.78 -51.99
N PHE A 112 -12.10 -15.09 -52.06
CA PHE A 112 -11.57 -16.44 -52.21
C PHE A 112 -11.27 -17.14 -50.87
N HIS A 113 -11.81 -16.65 -49.75
CA HIS A 113 -11.55 -17.18 -48.39
C HIS A 113 -10.08 -17.17 -47.98
N THR A 114 -9.25 -16.31 -48.59
CA THR A 114 -7.88 -16.09 -48.14
C THR A 114 -7.87 -15.07 -47.01
N GLU A 115 -7.18 -15.38 -45.91
CA GLU A 115 -7.06 -14.49 -44.75
C GLU A 115 -6.22 -13.26 -45.11
N LEU A 116 -6.83 -12.07 -45.01
CA LEU A 116 -6.16 -10.78 -45.18
C LEU A 116 -5.67 -10.21 -43.83
N VAL A 117 -6.42 -10.48 -42.76
CA VAL A 117 -6.11 -10.01 -41.40
C VAL A 117 -6.38 -11.12 -40.41
N GLU A 118 -5.33 -11.55 -39.73
CA GLU A 118 -5.39 -12.52 -38.64
C GLU A 118 -5.08 -11.86 -37.29
N ASN A 119 -5.60 -12.45 -36.21
CA ASN A 119 -5.25 -12.09 -34.84
C ASN A 119 -4.13 -13.02 -34.38
N VAL A 120 -2.96 -12.46 -34.08
CA VAL A 120 -1.84 -13.21 -33.52
C VAL A 120 -1.65 -12.85 -32.05
N PRO A 121 -1.33 -13.82 -31.18
CA PRO A 121 -1.05 -13.56 -29.80
C PRO A 121 0.14 -12.60 -29.66
N ASN A 122 0.05 -11.70 -28.68
CA ASN A 122 1.10 -10.76 -28.33
C ASN A 122 1.38 -10.86 -26.83
N PHE A 123 2.63 -11.14 -26.47
CA PHE A 123 3.08 -11.18 -25.09
C PHE A 123 3.91 -9.94 -24.79
N SER A 124 3.56 -9.25 -23.71
CA SER A 124 4.26 -8.03 -23.27
C SER A 124 4.70 -8.17 -21.82
N LEU A 125 5.95 -7.79 -21.54
CA LEU A 125 6.46 -7.67 -20.18
C LEU A 125 6.01 -6.36 -19.57
N THR A 126 5.38 -6.45 -18.40
CA THR A 126 4.77 -5.30 -17.73
C THR A 126 5.19 -5.20 -16.28
N ILE A 127 5.15 -3.98 -15.75
CA ILE A 127 5.44 -3.64 -14.36
C ILE A 127 4.33 -2.75 -13.80
N ILE A 128 3.87 -3.05 -12.60
CA ILE A 128 2.83 -2.29 -11.89
C ILE A 128 3.50 -1.59 -10.69
N PRO A 129 3.61 -0.25 -10.69
CA PRO A 129 4.32 0.49 -9.65
C PRO A 129 3.81 0.22 -8.23
N GLN A 130 2.49 0.07 -8.07
CA GLN A 130 1.84 -0.16 -6.79
C GLN A 130 2.20 -1.52 -6.15
N ASP A 131 2.46 -2.53 -7.00
CA ASP A 131 2.76 -3.90 -6.57
C ASP A 131 4.26 -4.10 -6.27
N LEU A 132 5.09 -3.07 -6.50
CA LEU A 132 6.51 -3.07 -6.15
C LEU A 132 6.73 -2.79 -4.66
N PRO A 133 7.78 -3.37 -4.04
CA PRO A 133 8.14 -3.09 -2.66
C PRO A 133 8.49 -1.61 -2.47
N ARG A 134 8.11 -1.08 -1.31
CA ARG A 134 8.40 0.32 -0.90
C ARG A 134 9.85 0.53 -0.50
N ASN A 135 10.52 -0.54 -0.05
CA ASN A 135 11.95 -0.50 0.24
C ASN A 135 12.71 -0.25 -1.07
N THR A 136 13.51 0.82 -1.08
CA THR A 136 14.33 1.24 -2.23
C THR A 136 15.30 0.15 -2.68
N GLU A 137 15.92 -0.57 -1.75
CA GLU A 137 16.89 -1.63 -2.07
C GLU A 137 16.23 -2.79 -2.80
N LYS A 138 15.14 -3.32 -2.25
CA LYS A 138 14.37 -4.42 -2.88
C LYS A 138 13.78 -4.02 -4.23
N ARG A 139 13.39 -2.74 -4.36
CA ARG A 139 12.86 -2.24 -5.63
C ARG A 139 13.95 -2.17 -6.71
N GLU A 140 15.14 -1.71 -6.35
CA GLU A 140 16.29 -1.69 -7.26
C GLU A 140 16.69 -3.11 -7.68
N GLU A 141 16.70 -4.08 -6.75
CA GLU A 141 16.96 -5.50 -7.05
C GLU A 141 15.98 -6.05 -8.10
N ILE A 142 14.68 -5.75 -7.96
CA ILE A 142 13.68 -6.16 -8.95
C ILE A 142 13.91 -5.48 -10.29
N ILE A 143 14.24 -4.19 -10.30
CA ILE A 143 14.56 -3.47 -11.54
C ILE A 143 15.76 -4.13 -12.22
N ASP A 144 16.81 -4.47 -11.49
CA ASP A 144 18.01 -5.12 -12.03
C ASP A 144 17.73 -6.54 -12.54
N ALA A 145 16.87 -7.29 -11.85
CA ALA A 145 16.36 -8.56 -12.34
C ALA A 145 15.60 -8.37 -13.66
N VAL A 146 14.71 -7.38 -13.74
CA VAL A 146 13.94 -7.08 -14.95
C VAL A 146 14.84 -6.62 -16.11
N VAL A 147 15.88 -5.85 -15.84
CA VAL A 147 16.89 -5.46 -16.84
C VAL A 147 17.58 -6.71 -17.40
N SER A 148 18.03 -7.61 -16.52
CA SER A 148 18.69 -8.87 -16.89
C SER A 148 17.78 -9.78 -17.72
N LEU A 149 16.48 -9.79 -17.41
CA LEU A 149 15.48 -10.60 -18.07
C LEU A 149 15.04 -10.03 -19.44
N SER A 150 14.86 -8.71 -19.52
CA SER A 150 14.28 -8.05 -20.69
C SER A 150 15.32 -7.55 -21.70
N GLY A 151 16.55 -7.29 -21.24
CA GLY A 151 17.59 -6.59 -22.00
C GLY A 151 17.31 -5.10 -22.19
N VAL A 152 16.31 -4.54 -21.50
CA VAL A 152 15.97 -3.10 -21.57
C VAL A 152 16.87 -2.33 -20.60
N PRO A 153 17.47 -1.19 -21.01
CA PRO A 153 18.32 -0.39 -20.13
C PRO A 153 17.59 0.08 -18.87
N LYS A 154 18.30 0.07 -17.74
CA LYS A 154 17.79 0.48 -16.43
C LYS A 154 17.19 1.89 -16.45
N ASP A 155 17.82 2.83 -17.17
CA ASP A 155 17.37 4.21 -17.27
C ASP A 155 16.01 4.36 -17.95
N GLN A 156 15.71 3.52 -18.95
CA GLN A 156 14.42 3.54 -19.62
C GLN A 156 13.31 3.07 -18.69
N ILE A 157 13.57 2.02 -17.89
CA ILE A 157 12.62 1.48 -16.91
C ILE A 157 12.38 2.51 -15.80
N LYS A 158 13.43 3.13 -15.27
CA LYS A 158 13.30 4.19 -14.26
C LYS A 158 12.58 5.42 -14.81
N GLY A 159 12.90 5.86 -16.03
CA GLY A 159 12.19 6.95 -16.70
C GLY A 159 10.71 6.64 -16.92
N LEU A 160 10.36 5.39 -17.26
CA LEU A 160 8.98 4.93 -17.34
C LEU A 160 8.28 4.98 -15.98
N LEU A 161 8.92 4.48 -14.92
CA LEU A 161 8.37 4.47 -13.56
C LEU A 161 8.19 5.87 -12.98
N ASN A 162 9.12 6.79 -13.24
CA ASN A 162 9.08 8.17 -12.71
C ASN A 162 7.96 9.02 -13.33
N ARG A 163 7.47 8.65 -14.52
CA ARG A 163 6.32 9.31 -15.15
C ARG A 163 4.99 9.01 -14.45
N TYR A 164 4.94 7.97 -13.62
CA TYR A 164 3.73 7.53 -12.92
C TYR A 164 3.91 7.63 -11.41
N SER A 165 2.79 7.84 -10.70
CA SER A 165 2.80 7.79 -9.23
C SER A 165 3.21 6.39 -8.75
N LEU A 166 3.92 6.33 -7.63
CA LEU A 166 4.23 5.10 -6.91
C LEU A 166 2.97 4.33 -6.48
N TYR A 167 1.81 5.00 -6.48
CA TYR A 167 0.51 4.41 -6.15
C TYR A 167 -0.31 3.98 -7.37
N SER A 168 0.28 4.04 -8.56
CA SER A 168 -0.41 3.71 -9.79
C SER A 168 -0.60 2.21 -9.96
N TYR A 169 -1.86 1.80 -10.20
CA TYR A 169 -2.24 0.46 -10.63
C TYR A 169 -2.15 0.26 -12.16
N ALA A 170 -1.61 1.25 -12.88
CA ALA A 170 -1.41 1.14 -14.32
C ALA A 170 -0.34 0.09 -14.60
N SER A 171 -0.67 -0.82 -15.53
CA SER A 171 0.29 -1.78 -16.06
C SER A 171 1.17 -1.07 -17.09
N LEU A 172 2.45 -0.90 -16.76
CA LEU A 172 3.42 -0.18 -17.58
C LEU A 172 4.23 -1.19 -18.38
N VAL A 173 4.33 -1.00 -19.68
CA VAL A 173 4.95 -2.00 -20.55
C VAL A 173 6.40 -1.67 -20.80
N ILE A 174 7.24 -2.64 -20.45
CA ILE A 174 8.69 -2.58 -20.57
C ILE A 174 9.13 -3.08 -21.94
N LYS A 175 8.59 -4.22 -22.37
CA LYS A 175 8.94 -4.85 -23.65
C LYS A 175 7.71 -5.48 -24.29
N GLU A 176 7.53 -5.22 -25.57
CA GLU A 176 6.42 -5.73 -26.39
C GLU A 176 6.93 -6.82 -27.37
N ASN A 177 6.00 -7.58 -27.95
CA ASN A 177 6.29 -8.58 -28.99
C ASN A 177 7.28 -9.68 -28.56
N LEU A 178 7.11 -10.22 -27.35
CA LEU A 178 7.89 -11.37 -26.92
C LEU A 178 7.46 -12.63 -27.67
N ASP A 179 8.43 -13.42 -28.13
CA ASP A 179 8.19 -14.76 -28.65
C ASP A 179 7.58 -15.66 -27.56
N TYR A 180 6.79 -16.67 -27.95
CA TYR A 180 6.12 -17.57 -27.01
C TYR A 180 7.10 -18.24 -26.03
N GLN A 181 8.25 -18.73 -26.51
CA GLN A 181 9.24 -19.41 -25.65
C GLN A 181 9.87 -18.44 -24.66
N SER A 182 10.20 -17.23 -25.14
CA SER A 182 10.74 -16.17 -24.28
C SER A 182 9.72 -15.70 -23.25
N ALA A 183 8.46 -15.53 -23.66
CA ALA A 183 7.37 -15.14 -22.79
C ALA A 183 7.10 -16.19 -21.71
N LEU A 184 7.15 -17.48 -22.03
CA LEU A 184 6.96 -18.56 -21.06
C LEU A 184 8.09 -18.59 -20.03
N LYS A 185 9.35 -18.46 -20.48
CA LYS A 185 10.51 -18.38 -19.58
C LYS A 185 10.39 -17.17 -18.64
N LEU A 186 10.06 -16.01 -19.19
CA LEU A 186 9.86 -14.78 -18.42
C LEU A 186 8.67 -14.90 -17.46
N TYR A 187 7.59 -15.57 -17.86
CA TYR A 187 6.43 -15.80 -17.01
C TYR A 187 6.82 -16.57 -15.74
N ILE A 188 7.58 -17.66 -15.89
CA ILE A 188 8.08 -18.46 -14.76
C ILE A 188 8.99 -17.63 -13.85
N GLN A 189 9.94 -16.89 -14.43
CA GLN A 189 10.89 -16.08 -13.65
C GLN A 189 10.21 -14.88 -12.96
N SER A 190 9.26 -14.22 -13.65
CA SER A 190 8.50 -13.10 -13.10
C SER A 190 7.56 -13.50 -11.97
N SER A 191 7.20 -14.78 -11.84
CA SER A 191 6.36 -15.27 -10.74
C SER A 191 6.97 -15.03 -9.35
N GLN A 192 8.29 -14.84 -9.26
CA GLN A 192 9.00 -14.54 -8.02
C GLN A 192 9.19 -13.03 -7.80
N LEU A 193 8.95 -12.21 -8.82
CA LEU A 193 9.18 -10.77 -8.80
C LEU A 193 7.86 -10.03 -8.56
N PRO A 194 7.67 -9.38 -7.40
CA PRO A 194 6.43 -8.68 -7.12
C PRO A 194 6.26 -7.50 -8.08
N GLY A 195 5.04 -7.34 -8.61
CA GLY A 195 4.69 -6.28 -9.54
C GLY A 195 5.19 -6.42 -10.97
N VAL A 196 5.84 -7.53 -11.33
CA VAL A 196 6.26 -7.84 -12.71
C VAL A 196 5.38 -8.97 -13.25
N SER A 197 4.81 -8.79 -14.44
CA SER A 197 3.98 -9.84 -15.04
C SER A 197 3.97 -9.79 -16.56
N ILE A 198 3.63 -10.92 -17.19
CA ILE A 198 3.41 -11.01 -18.64
C ILE A 198 1.93 -10.77 -18.94
N GLU A 199 1.63 -9.70 -19.67
CA GLU A 199 0.31 -9.48 -20.23
C GLU A 199 0.14 -10.24 -21.55
N LYS A 200 -0.95 -10.99 -21.63
CA LYS A 200 -1.41 -11.65 -22.85
C LYS A 200 -2.37 -10.71 -23.58
N GLY A 201 -2.07 -10.42 -24.83
CA GLY A 201 -2.93 -9.67 -25.72
C GLY A 201 -2.97 -10.30 -27.10
N SER A 202 -3.62 -9.59 -28.02
CA SER A 202 -3.69 -9.96 -29.43
C SER A 202 -3.34 -8.74 -30.27
N LYS A 203 -2.60 -8.94 -31.34
CA LYS A 203 -2.28 -7.91 -32.34
C LYS A 203 -2.77 -8.38 -33.71
N ARG A 204 -3.11 -7.42 -34.56
CA ARG A 204 -3.45 -7.72 -35.95
C ARG A 204 -2.19 -7.92 -36.77
N LYS A 205 -2.12 -9.04 -37.47
CA LYS A 205 -1.16 -9.27 -38.54
C LYS A 205 -1.89 -9.18 -39.87
N TYR A 206 -1.42 -8.27 -40.71
CA TYR A 206 -1.87 -8.14 -42.08
C TYR A 206 -1.04 -9.11 -42.91
N VAL A 207 -1.70 -10.08 -43.54
CA VAL A 207 -1.03 -11.10 -44.34
C VAL A 207 -0.58 -10.45 -45.64
N THR A 208 0.73 -10.39 -45.86
CA THR A 208 1.34 -10.00 -47.13
C THR A 208 1.62 -11.28 -47.90
N GLY A 209 1.05 -11.46 -49.10
CA GLY A 209 1.27 -12.67 -49.90
C GLY A 209 2.74 -12.86 -50.29
N ASN A 210 3.27 -14.07 -50.09
CA ASN A 210 4.69 -14.40 -50.31
C ASN A 210 5.00 -14.80 -51.77
N THR A 211 4.02 -14.77 -52.66
CA THR A 211 4.18 -15.18 -54.06
C THR A 211 4.58 -13.99 -54.92
N SER A 212 5.75 -14.09 -55.57
CA SER A 212 6.41 -13.09 -56.43
C SER A 212 5.59 -12.53 -57.61
N ALA A 213 4.33 -12.93 -57.79
CA ALA A 213 3.40 -12.43 -58.81
C ALA A 213 2.22 -11.63 -58.25
N SER A 214 2.03 -11.59 -56.92
CA SER A 214 1.01 -10.76 -56.27
C SER A 214 1.57 -10.20 -54.97
N ALA A 215 2.45 -9.21 -55.10
CA ALA A 215 2.88 -8.35 -54.01
C ALA A 215 1.66 -7.58 -53.50
N THR A 216 0.88 -8.21 -52.63
CA THR A 216 -0.25 -7.56 -51.98
C THR A 216 0.34 -6.52 -51.03
N LEU A 217 0.40 -5.26 -51.48
CA LEU A 217 0.68 -4.10 -50.64
C LEU A 217 -0.17 -4.22 -49.37
N SER A 218 0.42 -4.02 -48.19
CA SER A 218 -0.32 -4.08 -46.93
C SER A 218 -1.56 -3.18 -47.01
N ILE A 219 -2.75 -3.78 -47.01
CA ILE A 219 -4.05 -3.09 -47.15
C ILE A 219 -4.45 -2.39 -45.83
N SER A 220 -3.50 -2.22 -44.91
CA SER A 220 -3.66 -1.60 -43.59
C SER A 220 -4.14 -0.15 -43.67
N HIS A 221 -3.83 0.58 -44.74
CA HIS A 221 -4.33 1.94 -44.96
C HIS A 221 -5.82 1.98 -45.32
N LEU A 222 -6.34 0.93 -45.98
CA LEU A 222 -7.75 0.83 -46.35
C LEU A 222 -8.60 0.19 -45.24
N LEU A 223 -8.12 -0.91 -44.67
CA LEU A 223 -8.78 -1.62 -43.56
C LEU A 223 -8.64 -0.90 -42.21
N GLY A 224 -7.61 -0.05 -42.11
CA GLY A 224 -7.26 0.73 -40.94
C GLY A 224 -6.28 0.04 -40.00
N TYR A 225 -5.26 0.78 -39.58
CA TYR A 225 -4.23 0.32 -38.65
C TYR A 225 -4.47 0.86 -37.24
N LEU A 226 -3.86 0.19 -36.25
CA LEU A 226 -3.77 0.70 -34.90
C LEU A 226 -2.38 1.28 -34.71
N SER A 227 -2.32 2.49 -34.17
CA SER A 227 -1.08 3.09 -33.67
C SER A 227 -1.12 3.15 -32.15
N LYS A 228 0.08 3.18 -31.55
CA LYS A 228 0.22 3.56 -30.15
C LYS A 228 -0.18 5.02 -30.00
N LEU A 229 -0.86 5.37 -28.91
CA LEU A 229 -1.17 6.77 -28.63
C LEU A 229 0.12 7.54 -28.44
N ASN A 230 0.20 8.70 -29.07
CA ASN A 230 1.21 9.69 -28.76
C ASN A 230 0.84 10.44 -27.48
N ASP A 231 1.81 10.97 -26.74
CA ASP A 231 1.60 11.64 -25.45
C ASP A 231 0.53 12.75 -25.55
N GLU A 232 0.51 13.51 -26.64
CA GLU A 232 -0.48 14.55 -26.94
C GLU A 232 -1.91 14.01 -27.15
N GLU A 233 -2.07 12.88 -27.83
CA GLU A 233 -3.37 12.23 -28.05
C GLU A 233 -3.90 11.64 -26.75
N THR A 234 -3.01 11.12 -25.91
CA THR A 234 -3.34 10.63 -24.56
C THR A 234 -3.99 11.72 -23.73
N ILE A 235 -3.48 12.95 -23.77
CA ILE A 235 -4.06 14.08 -23.01
C ILE A 235 -5.49 14.36 -23.48
N LYS A 236 -5.73 14.37 -24.80
CA LYS A 236 -7.07 14.62 -25.37
C LYS A 236 -8.07 13.49 -25.07
N LEU A 237 -7.59 12.25 -25.00
CA LEU A 237 -8.42 11.06 -24.79
C LEU A 237 -8.55 10.65 -23.32
N LYS A 238 -7.76 11.25 -22.42
CA LYS A 238 -7.76 10.96 -20.97
C LYS A 238 -9.15 11.14 -20.35
N ASP A 239 -9.88 12.16 -20.79
CA ASP A 239 -11.24 12.46 -20.33
C ASP A 239 -12.27 11.45 -20.84
N PHE A 240 -12.01 10.83 -21.99
CA PHE A 240 -12.93 9.87 -22.62
C PHE A 240 -12.72 8.45 -22.09
N TRP A 241 -11.46 8.01 -22.01
CA TRP A 241 -11.12 6.68 -21.53
C TRP A 241 -9.71 6.67 -20.91
N PRO A 242 -9.59 6.48 -19.59
CA PRO A 242 -8.31 6.58 -18.88
C PRO A 242 -7.32 5.43 -19.18
N LYS A 243 -7.69 4.46 -20.02
CA LYS A 243 -6.93 3.19 -20.18
C LYS A 243 -6.86 2.68 -21.63
N ILE A 244 -7.02 3.55 -22.63
CA ILE A 244 -6.79 3.17 -24.04
C ILE A 244 -5.29 3.17 -24.31
N ARG A 245 -4.81 2.07 -24.89
CA ARG A 245 -3.40 1.88 -25.26
C ARG A 245 -3.14 2.00 -26.76
N LEU A 246 -4.16 1.80 -27.58
CA LEU A 246 -4.08 1.85 -29.04
C LEU A 246 -5.26 2.64 -29.61
N VAL A 247 -4.99 3.50 -30.58
CA VAL A 247 -6.00 4.25 -31.33
C VAL A 247 -5.99 3.77 -32.78
N LEU A 248 -7.17 3.65 -33.37
CA LEU A 248 -7.32 3.37 -34.79
C LEU A 248 -6.99 4.65 -35.58
N GLY A 249 -6.02 4.54 -36.50
CA GLY A 249 -5.53 5.66 -37.32
C GLY A 249 -6.36 5.95 -38.56
N THR A 250 -7.68 5.76 -38.55
CA THR A 250 -8.54 5.97 -39.73
C THR A 250 -9.64 7.01 -39.53
N ILE A 251 -10.07 7.60 -40.66
CA ILE A 251 -11.23 8.48 -40.77
C ILE A 251 -12.49 7.80 -40.20
N LEU A 252 -12.67 6.49 -40.44
CA LEU A 252 -13.79 5.71 -39.92
C LEU A 252 -13.82 5.64 -38.38
N PHE A 253 -12.66 5.57 -37.72
CA PHE A 253 -12.61 5.57 -36.26
C PHE A 253 -12.94 6.94 -35.67
N TYR A 254 -12.41 8.01 -36.25
CA TYR A 254 -12.81 9.37 -35.88
C TYR A 254 -14.30 9.62 -36.11
N LEU A 255 -14.86 9.10 -37.22
CA LEU A 255 -16.29 9.15 -37.51
C LEU A 255 -17.11 8.36 -36.48
N TRP A 256 -16.62 7.19 -36.05
CA TRP A 256 -17.26 6.35 -35.04
C TRP A 256 -17.24 6.99 -33.65
N ILE A 257 -16.10 7.56 -33.21
CA ILE A 257 -16.00 8.37 -31.99
C ILE A 257 -16.95 9.56 -32.06
N TRP A 258 -16.95 10.29 -33.17
CA TRP A 258 -17.82 11.45 -33.37
C TRP A 258 -19.31 11.07 -33.32
N LYS A 259 -19.68 9.93 -33.92
CA LYS A 259 -21.06 9.39 -33.87
C LYS A 259 -21.46 8.97 -32.45
N ARG A 260 -20.54 8.37 -31.67
CA ARG A 260 -20.80 8.07 -30.24
C ARG A 260 -20.94 9.33 -29.38
N LYS A 261 -20.14 10.37 -29.63
CA LYS A 261 -20.20 11.65 -28.91
C LYS A 261 -21.57 12.34 -29.04
N LYS A 262 -22.25 12.17 -30.19
CA LYS A 262 -23.61 12.72 -30.42
C LYS A 262 -24.72 11.96 -29.68
N ASN A 263 -24.53 10.68 -29.40
CA ASN A 263 -25.55 9.82 -28.79
C ASN A 263 -25.48 9.76 -27.26
N TRP A 264 -24.44 10.35 -26.67
CA TRP A 264 -24.36 10.58 -25.22
C TRP A 264 -24.83 12.01 -24.94
N LYS A 265 -26.14 12.21 -24.98
CA LYS A 265 -26.78 13.21 -24.11
C LYS A 265 -27.10 12.47 -22.81
N ILE A 266 -26.34 12.79 -21.76
CA ILE A 266 -26.77 12.58 -20.38
C ILE A 266 -27.75 13.71 -20.06
#